data_AF-A0A024UEQ6-F1
#
_entry.id   AF-A0A024UEQ6-F1
#
_cell.length_a   1.000
_cell.length_b   1.000
_cell.length_c   1.000
_cell.angle_alpha   90.00
_cell.angle_beta   90.00
_cell.angle_gamma   90.00
#
_symmetry.space_group_name_H-M   'P 1'
#
loop_
_entity.id
_entity.type
_entity.pdbx_description
1 polymer ?
#
loop_
_entity_poly.entity_id
_entity_poly.type
_entity_poly.pdbx_seq_one_letter_code
_entity_poly.pdbx_strand_id
1 'polypeptide(L)'
;MVNAVPHSQRSTLRDISEATGLSLGTLSRNLKAGIIQRRSSRLKPLLTDANKLARVASSAVNLAECQFDDMWDVVHPDEKWFNADKDRRKKFVIRCQPPNSPDLNVLDLGFCASIQVLQYKMVSSSIDDVIFSTLTAFDHLSVDMLENVFLSLQAVMRLVLEHQCDNHFKLPHLRKDALRLAGNLMANVAYPVFLLHESDMYTYLQHHGIPSLE
;
A
#
# COMPACT_ATOMS: atom_id res chain seq x y z
N MET A 1 -33.37 -8.39 3.75
CA MET A 1 -33.04 -9.22 4.93
C MET A 1 -31.67 -8.87 5.49
N VAL A 2 -30.54 -9.15 4.79
CA VAL A 2 -29.20 -8.79 5.28
C VAL A 2 -28.96 -7.26 5.36
N ASN A 3 -29.51 -6.48 4.42
CA ASN A 3 -29.38 -5.00 4.46
C ASN A 3 -30.09 -4.34 5.65
N ALA A 4 -31.04 -5.02 6.29
CA ALA A 4 -31.76 -4.53 7.46
C ALA A 4 -31.01 -4.77 8.78
N VAL A 5 -29.93 -5.57 8.76
CA VAL A 5 -29.08 -5.82 9.94
C VAL A 5 -28.18 -4.59 10.18
N PRO A 6 -28.12 -4.06 11.42
CA PRO A 6 -27.22 -2.97 11.78
C PRO A 6 -25.76 -3.28 11.46
N HIS A 7 -24.97 -2.24 11.16
CA HIS A 7 -23.59 -2.43 10.71
C HIS A 7 -22.70 -3.20 11.70
N SER A 8 -22.92 -3.01 13.01
CA SER A 8 -22.22 -3.69 14.09
C SER A 8 -22.54 -5.18 14.20
N GLN A 9 -23.65 -5.64 13.63
CA GLN A 9 -24.11 -7.04 13.67
C GLN A 9 -23.95 -7.74 12.31
N ARG A 10 -23.21 -7.13 11.38
CA ARG A 10 -22.94 -7.71 10.05
C ARG A 10 -21.46 -7.64 9.66
N SER A 11 -20.55 -7.61 10.63
CA SER A 11 -19.10 -7.60 10.37
C SER A 11 -18.61 -8.93 9.77
N THR A 12 -19.17 -10.06 10.22
CA THR A 12 -18.83 -11.40 9.74
C THR A 12 -20.06 -12.15 9.23
N LEU A 13 -19.84 -13.22 8.46
CA LEU A 13 -20.94 -14.12 8.06
C LEU A 13 -21.60 -14.80 9.28
N ARG A 14 -20.88 -14.97 10.39
CA ARG A 14 -21.45 -15.52 11.64
C ARG A 14 -22.42 -14.52 12.26
N ASP A 15 -22.01 -13.25 12.36
CA ASP A 15 -22.88 -12.19 12.88
C ASP A 15 -24.17 -12.07 12.06
N ILE A 16 -24.04 -12.13 10.73
CA ILE A 16 -25.21 -12.12 9.82
C ILE A 16 -26.08 -13.37 10.03
N SER A 17 -25.47 -14.54 10.22
CA SER A 17 -26.18 -15.80 10.48
C SER A 17 -27.00 -15.72 11.76
N GLU A 18 -26.38 -15.24 12.85
CA GLU A 18 -27.03 -15.02 14.14
C GLU A 18 -28.15 -13.98 14.06
N ALA A 19 -27.92 -12.86 13.36
CA ALA A 19 -28.90 -11.77 13.25
C ALA A 19 -30.08 -12.09 12.30
N THR A 20 -29.88 -12.95 11.30
CA THR A 20 -30.92 -13.23 10.26
C THR A 20 -31.51 -14.64 10.34
N GLY A 21 -30.92 -15.53 11.14
CA GLY A 21 -31.28 -16.95 11.19
C GLY A 21 -30.89 -17.75 9.95
N LEU A 22 -30.22 -17.14 8.96
CA LEU A 22 -29.74 -17.83 7.77
C LEU A 22 -28.55 -18.72 8.10
N SER A 23 -28.47 -19.91 7.50
CA SER A 23 -27.28 -20.75 7.67
C SER A 23 -26.04 -20.15 6.99
N LEU A 24 -24.86 -20.39 7.58
CA LEU A 24 -23.57 -20.01 6.99
C LEU A 24 -23.40 -20.51 5.56
N GLY A 25 -23.91 -21.71 5.23
CA GLY A 25 -23.88 -22.27 3.89
C GLY A 25 -24.71 -21.47 2.88
N THR A 26 -25.89 -20.96 3.29
CA THR A 26 -26.71 -20.08 2.44
C THR A 26 -26.05 -18.72 2.25
N LEU A 27 -25.50 -18.14 3.31
CA LEU A 27 -24.78 -16.87 3.23
C LEU A 27 -23.52 -16.97 2.36
N SER A 28 -22.76 -18.05 2.48
CA SER A 28 -21.57 -18.33 1.66
C SER A 28 -21.92 -18.44 0.16
N ARG A 29 -22.98 -19.19 -0.18
CA ARG A 29 -23.46 -19.29 -1.57
C ARG A 29 -23.91 -17.94 -2.13
N ASN A 30 -24.65 -17.15 -1.35
CA ASN A 30 -25.10 -15.82 -1.77
C ASN A 30 -23.93 -14.82 -1.93
N LEU A 31 -22.87 -14.96 -1.13
CA LEU A 31 -21.65 -14.17 -1.29
C LEU A 31 -20.87 -14.60 -2.55
N LYS A 32 -20.70 -15.91 -2.81
CA LYS A 32 -20.10 -16.41 -4.07
C LYS A 32 -20.89 -16.00 -5.31
N ALA A 33 -22.22 -15.98 -5.21
CA ALA A 33 -23.11 -15.51 -6.28
C ALA A 33 -23.16 -13.97 -6.43
N GLY A 34 -22.45 -13.21 -5.58
CA GLY A 34 -22.39 -11.75 -5.64
C GLY A 34 -23.63 -11.02 -5.12
N ILE A 35 -24.63 -11.74 -4.59
CA ILE A 35 -25.87 -11.19 -4.01
C ILE A 35 -25.55 -10.42 -2.72
N ILE A 36 -24.62 -10.95 -1.92
CA ILE A 36 -24.05 -10.27 -0.74
C ILE A 36 -22.63 -9.83 -1.13
N GLN A 37 -22.27 -8.60 -0.79
CA GLN A 37 -20.93 -8.07 -1.04
C GLN A 37 -20.26 -7.68 0.27
N ARG A 38 -19.00 -8.07 0.44
CA ARG A 38 -18.17 -7.56 1.53
C ARG A 38 -17.75 -6.12 1.22
N ARG A 39 -17.80 -5.26 2.24
CA ARG A 39 -17.33 -3.87 2.18
C ARG A 39 -16.34 -3.65 3.31
N SER A 40 -15.23 -3.01 3.01
CA SER A 40 -14.28 -2.53 4.01
C SER A 40 -14.05 -1.04 3.86
N SER A 41 -13.82 -0.40 5.01
CA SER A 41 -13.27 0.94 5.07
C SER A 41 -11.79 0.84 5.41
N ARG A 42 -10.94 1.56 4.67
CA ARG A 42 -9.53 1.71 5.03
C ARG A 42 -9.45 2.59 6.28
N LEU A 43 -9.17 2.00 7.43
CA LEU A 43 -8.86 2.75 8.64
C LEU A 43 -7.47 3.39 8.49
N LYS A 44 -7.37 4.68 8.81
CA LYS A 44 -6.10 5.40 8.81
C LYS A 44 -5.48 5.31 10.20
N PRO A 45 -4.25 4.79 10.34
CA PRO A 45 -3.57 4.75 11.63
C PRO A 45 -3.38 6.16 12.20
N LEU A 46 -3.40 6.29 13.53
CA LEU A 46 -3.04 7.54 14.18
C LEU A 46 -1.52 7.76 14.08
N LEU A 47 -1.11 8.98 13.73
CA LEU A 47 0.29 9.36 13.62
C LEU A 47 0.69 10.26 14.79
N THR A 48 1.78 9.90 15.47
CA THR A 48 2.52 10.82 16.35
C THR A 48 3.43 11.71 15.51
N ASP A 49 3.97 12.78 16.08
CA ASP A 49 4.93 13.64 15.39
C ASP A 49 6.19 12.86 14.97
N ALA A 50 6.65 11.92 15.81
CA ALA A 50 7.73 11.01 15.45
C ALA A 50 7.39 10.13 14.23
N ASN A 51 6.14 9.63 14.12
CA ASN A 51 5.72 8.86 12.95
C ASN A 51 5.70 9.72 11.69
N LYS A 52 5.19 10.96 11.80
CA LYS A 52 5.18 11.95 10.71
C LYS A 52 6.59 12.23 10.20
N LEU A 53 7.52 12.47 11.10
CA LEU A 53 8.92 12.72 10.76
C LEU A 53 9.60 11.52 10.07
N ALA A 54 9.34 10.30 10.54
CA ALA A 54 9.84 9.08 9.90
C ALA A 54 9.29 8.90 8.47
N ARG A 55 8.04 9.32 8.20
CA ARG A 55 7.43 9.27 6.87
C ARG A 55 8.16 10.17 5.88
N VAL A 56 8.54 11.39 6.28
CA VAL A 56 9.31 12.31 5.42
C VAL A 56 10.68 11.76 5.12
N ALA A 57 11.42 11.27 6.13
CA ALA A 57 12.76 10.71 5.90
C ALA A 57 12.74 9.57 4.88
N SER A 58 11.69 8.75 4.88
CA SER A 58 11.53 7.67 3.88
C SER A 58 11.10 8.16 2.49
N SER A 59 10.48 9.33 2.40
CA SER A 59 9.94 9.91 1.16
C SER A 59 10.89 10.92 0.51
N ALA A 60 11.81 11.52 1.27
CA ALA A 60 12.76 12.51 0.76
C ALA A 60 14.03 11.83 0.19
N VAL A 61 13.84 10.89 -0.74
CA VAL A 61 14.95 10.22 -1.43
C VAL A 61 15.31 11.00 -2.69
N ASN A 62 16.60 11.23 -2.87
CA ASN A 62 17.21 11.90 -4.02
C ASN A 62 16.70 13.34 -4.28
N LEU A 63 16.95 14.22 -3.29
CA LEU A 63 16.66 15.65 -3.37
C LEU A 63 17.27 16.30 -4.62
N ALA A 64 18.46 15.87 -5.05
CA ALA A 64 19.25 16.49 -6.12
C ALA A 64 18.57 16.49 -7.51
N GLU A 65 17.76 15.48 -7.83
CA GLU A 65 17.20 15.31 -9.19
C GLU A 65 15.70 15.63 -9.29
N CYS A 66 15.04 15.99 -8.19
CA CYS A 66 13.59 16.29 -8.13
C CYS A 66 12.70 15.16 -8.67
N GLN A 67 13.23 13.93 -8.70
CA GLN A 67 12.56 12.72 -9.15
C GLN A 67 12.85 11.61 -8.15
N PHE A 68 11.89 10.72 -7.96
CA PHE A 68 12.14 9.49 -7.24
C PHE A 68 13.00 8.55 -8.08
N ASP A 69 13.84 7.77 -7.42
CA ASP A 69 14.57 6.66 -8.04
C ASP A 69 13.60 5.64 -8.65
N ASP A 70 14.07 4.86 -9.62
CA ASP A 70 13.26 3.86 -10.33
C ASP A 70 12.87 2.64 -9.46
N MET A 71 13.36 2.57 -8.22
CA MET A 71 13.05 1.62 -7.14
C MET A 71 13.25 0.13 -7.48
N TRP A 72 13.81 -0.20 -8.65
CA TRP A 72 14.00 -1.58 -9.10
C TRP A 72 15.12 -2.32 -8.37
N ASP A 73 16.03 -1.58 -7.73
CA ASP A 73 17.15 -2.11 -6.94
C ASP A 73 16.93 -2.01 -5.42
N VAL A 74 15.77 -1.50 -4.98
CA VAL A 74 15.42 -1.35 -3.57
C VAL A 74 14.62 -2.55 -3.08
N VAL A 75 15.12 -3.18 -2.02
CA VAL A 75 14.35 -4.19 -1.29
C VAL A 75 13.66 -3.49 -0.11
N HIS A 76 12.34 -3.66 -0.02
CA HIS A 76 11.55 -3.29 1.16
C HIS A 76 11.31 -4.54 2.02
N PRO A 77 12.26 -4.92 2.89
CA PRO A 77 12.08 -6.10 3.73
C PRO A 77 11.14 -5.80 4.90
N ASP A 78 10.29 -6.77 5.22
CA ASP A 78 9.63 -6.86 6.52
C ASP A 78 10.66 -7.39 7.54
N GLU A 79 10.69 -6.83 8.76
CA GLU A 79 11.72 -7.05 9.80
C GLU A 79 11.94 -8.52 10.17
N LYS A 80 11.03 -9.40 9.75
CA LYS A 80 11.01 -10.80 10.13
C LYS A 80 11.95 -11.70 9.33
N TRP A 81 12.45 -11.24 8.19
CA TRP A 81 13.15 -12.10 7.23
C TRP A 81 14.54 -11.55 6.86
N PHE A 82 15.55 -11.73 7.72
CA PHE A 82 16.90 -12.02 7.21
C PHE A 82 17.87 -12.61 8.24
N ASN A 83 18.45 -13.74 7.87
CA ASN A 83 19.79 -14.20 8.23
C ASN A 83 20.21 -15.22 7.16
N ALA A 84 20.52 -14.77 5.94
CA ALA A 84 21.15 -15.66 4.95
C ALA A 84 21.92 -14.92 3.86
N ASP A 85 23.17 -15.32 3.72
CA ASP A 85 24.10 -15.06 2.61
C ASP A 85 24.92 -13.77 2.66
N LYS A 86 26.25 -13.97 2.70
CA LYS A 86 27.30 -12.96 2.83
C LYS A 86 28.23 -12.94 1.63
N ASP A 87 27.92 -13.66 0.54
CA ASP A 87 28.89 -13.83 -0.54
C ASP A 87 28.35 -13.46 -1.92
N ARG A 88 28.37 -12.15 -2.20
CA ARG A 88 28.75 -11.50 -3.47
C ARG A 88 28.50 -10.00 -3.35
N ARG A 89 29.37 -9.20 -3.98
CA ARG A 89 29.41 -7.73 -3.96
C ARG A 89 28.18 -7.07 -4.63
N LYS A 90 26.98 -7.27 -4.09
CA LYS A 90 25.79 -6.45 -4.34
C LYS A 90 25.45 -5.75 -3.02
N LYS A 91 25.48 -4.42 -3.02
CA LYS A 91 25.01 -3.63 -1.87
C LYS A 91 23.51 -3.42 -2.07
N PHE A 92 22.68 -4.07 -1.25
CA PHE A 92 21.25 -3.78 -1.20
C PHE A 92 21.03 -2.57 -0.29
N VAL A 93 20.27 -1.59 -0.77
CA VAL A 93 19.80 -0.50 0.08
C VAL A 93 18.54 -0.98 0.79
N ILE A 94 18.62 -1.13 2.10
CA ILE A 94 17.47 -1.46 2.94
C ILE A 94 16.75 -0.16 3.30
N ARG A 95 15.47 -0.08 2.95
CA ARG A 95 14.58 1.00 3.39
C ARG A 95 13.60 0.45 4.41
N CYS A 96 13.69 0.92 5.66
CA CYS A 96 12.72 0.55 6.69
C CYS A 96 11.37 1.25 6.41
N GLN A 97 10.28 0.50 6.56
CA GLN A 97 8.94 1.07 6.54
C GLN A 97 8.75 1.98 7.77
N PRO A 98 8.28 3.23 7.61
CA PRO A 98 7.98 4.08 8.76
C PRO A 98 6.86 3.49 9.63
N PRO A 99 6.90 3.69 10.96
CA PRO A 99 5.85 3.20 11.85
C PRO A 99 4.48 3.73 11.44
N ASN A 100 3.44 2.89 11.60
CA ASN A 100 2.04 3.23 11.30
C ASN A 100 1.79 3.74 9.87
N SER A 101 2.64 3.37 8.91
CA SER A 101 2.61 3.87 7.54
C SER A 101 2.46 2.75 6.50
N PRO A 102 1.32 2.05 6.46
CA PRO A 102 1.07 0.98 5.48
C PRO A 102 0.96 1.52 4.05
N ASP A 103 0.71 2.82 3.87
CA ASP A 103 0.72 3.51 2.58
C ASP A 103 2.13 3.73 2.01
N LEU A 104 3.19 3.50 2.80
CA LEU A 104 4.59 3.57 2.37
C LEU A 104 5.25 2.18 2.25
N ASN A 105 4.44 1.11 2.17
CA ASN A 105 4.91 -0.24 1.91
C ASN A 105 4.41 -0.71 0.53
N VAL A 106 5.35 -1.05 -0.35
CA VAL A 106 5.07 -1.52 -1.71
C VAL A 106 4.21 -2.78 -1.74
N LEU A 107 4.40 -3.69 -0.78
CA LEU A 107 3.61 -4.92 -0.66
C LEU A 107 2.18 -4.61 -0.24
N ASP A 108 1.99 -3.68 0.71
CA ASP A 108 0.68 -3.23 1.17
C ASP A 108 -0.10 -2.48 0.07
N LEU A 109 0.59 -1.72 -0.78
CA LEU A 109 -0.03 -1.02 -1.92
C LEU A 109 -0.36 -1.95 -3.08
N GLY A 110 0.46 -2.98 -3.30
CA GLY A 110 0.35 -3.91 -4.43
C GLY A 110 -0.22 -5.27 -4.06
N PHE A 111 0.67 -6.19 -3.73
CA PHE A 111 0.37 -7.61 -3.57
C PHE A 111 -0.65 -7.92 -2.47
N CYS A 112 -0.47 -7.35 -1.27
CA CYS A 112 -1.41 -7.56 -0.16
C CYS A 112 -2.78 -6.95 -0.49
N ALA A 113 -2.81 -5.81 -1.19
CA ALA A 113 -4.05 -5.21 -1.67
C ALA A 113 -4.76 -6.11 -2.71
N SER A 114 -4.03 -6.75 -3.62
CA SER A 114 -4.62 -7.67 -4.61
C SER A 114 -5.20 -8.92 -3.93
N ILE A 115 -4.48 -9.51 -2.96
CA ILE A 115 -4.99 -10.61 -2.13
C ILE A 115 -6.24 -10.16 -1.37
N GLN A 116 -6.23 -8.98 -0.77
CA GLN A 116 -7.39 -8.48 -0.02
C GLN A 116 -8.62 -8.32 -0.93
N VAL A 117 -8.45 -7.82 -2.15
CA VAL A 117 -9.52 -7.75 -3.16
C VAL A 117 -10.02 -9.14 -3.53
N LEU A 118 -9.13 -10.12 -3.71
CA LEU A 118 -9.52 -11.50 -4.01
C LEU A 118 -10.25 -12.16 -2.85
N GLN A 119 -9.83 -11.93 -1.61
CA GLN A 119 -10.56 -12.37 -0.41
C GLN A 119 -11.95 -11.76 -0.31
N TYR A 120 -12.18 -10.55 -0.82
CA TYR A 120 -13.53 -9.99 -0.87
C TYR A 120 -14.41 -10.65 -1.93
N LYS A 121 -13.81 -11.17 -3.00
CA LYS A 121 -14.52 -11.86 -4.09
C LYS A 121 -14.69 -13.37 -3.84
N MET A 122 -13.81 -13.98 -3.06
CA MET A 122 -13.80 -15.42 -2.81
C MET A 122 -14.18 -15.75 -1.36
N VAL A 123 -15.07 -16.72 -1.18
CA VAL A 123 -15.28 -17.35 0.12
C VAL A 123 -14.37 -18.55 0.20
N SER A 124 -13.24 -18.38 0.89
CA SER A 124 -12.34 -19.45 1.24
C SER A 124 -12.95 -20.24 2.39
N SER A 125 -13.34 -21.48 2.11
CA SER A 125 -13.92 -22.42 3.08
C SER A 125 -12.92 -23.47 3.55
N SER A 126 -11.79 -23.60 2.85
CA SER A 126 -10.68 -24.50 3.18
C SER A 126 -9.33 -23.78 3.10
N ILE A 127 -8.31 -24.44 3.62
CA ILE A 127 -6.92 -24.01 3.44
C ILE A 127 -6.56 -24.01 1.95
N ASP A 128 -7.01 -25.00 1.18
CA ASP A 128 -6.77 -25.10 -0.26
C ASP A 128 -7.34 -23.89 -1.02
N ASP A 129 -8.53 -23.41 -0.65
CA ASP A 129 -9.12 -22.21 -1.24
C ASP A 129 -8.25 -20.95 -0.98
N VAL A 130 -7.63 -20.86 0.20
CA VAL A 130 -6.73 -19.76 0.57
C VAL A 130 -5.42 -19.85 -0.21
N ILE A 131 -4.83 -21.05 -0.30
CA ILE A 131 -3.60 -21.29 -1.08
C ILE A 131 -3.84 -20.93 -2.55
N PHE A 132 -4.92 -21.46 -3.15
CA PHE A 132 -5.27 -21.19 -4.54
C PHE A 132 -5.47 -19.69 -4.81
N SER A 133 -6.19 -18.99 -3.93
CA SER A 133 -6.40 -17.54 -4.07
C SER A 133 -5.09 -16.75 -3.98
N THR A 134 -4.19 -17.17 -3.10
CA THR A 134 -2.88 -16.52 -2.91
C THR A 134 -1.97 -16.73 -4.12
N LEU A 135 -1.90 -17.97 -4.63
CA LEU A 135 -1.16 -18.29 -5.86
C LEU A 135 -1.73 -17.54 -7.06
N THR A 136 -3.05 -17.48 -7.19
CA THR A 136 -3.71 -16.69 -8.25
C THR A 136 -3.34 -15.21 -8.14
N ALA A 137 -3.33 -14.63 -6.93
CA ALA A 137 -2.90 -13.24 -6.71
C ALA A 137 -1.46 -13.01 -7.15
N PHE A 138 -0.59 -13.99 -6.89
CA PHE A 138 0.83 -13.96 -7.23
C PHE A 138 1.04 -14.09 -8.74
N ASP A 139 0.37 -15.03 -9.40
CA ASP A 139 0.45 -15.20 -10.86
C ASP A 139 -0.04 -13.96 -11.62
N HIS A 140 -0.95 -13.19 -11.01
CA HIS A 140 -1.40 -11.93 -11.57
C HIS A 140 -0.35 -10.80 -11.45
N LEU A 141 0.68 -10.90 -10.60
CA LEU A 141 1.74 -9.89 -10.49
C LEU A 141 2.62 -9.88 -11.75
N SER A 142 2.20 -9.13 -12.76
CA SER A 142 3.06 -8.83 -13.92
C SER A 142 4.05 -7.71 -13.61
N VAL A 143 5.08 -7.58 -14.46
CA VAL A 143 6.05 -6.47 -14.40
C VAL A 143 5.34 -5.12 -14.52
N ASP A 144 4.34 -5.00 -15.42
CA ASP A 144 3.53 -3.78 -15.57
C ASP A 144 2.76 -3.44 -14.29
N MET A 145 2.31 -4.46 -13.56
CA MET A 145 1.59 -4.27 -12.31
C MET A 145 2.53 -3.84 -11.19
N LEU A 146 3.75 -4.36 -11.17
CA LEU A 146 4.80 -3.93 -10.24
C LEU A 146 5.23 -2.48 -10.50
N GLU A 147 5.45 -2.10 -11.76
CA GLU A 147 5.69 -0.72 -12.18
C GLU A 147 4.54 0.20 -11.74
N ASN A 148 3.29 -0.25 -11.94
CA ASN A 148 2.12 0.48 -11.48
C ASN A 148 2.17 0.71 -9.96
N VAL A 149 2.59 -0.27 -9.17
CA VAL A 149 2.67 -0.16 -7.71
C VAL A 149 3.76 0.82 -7.30
N PHE A 150 4.93 0.81 -7.95
CA PHE A 150 6.01 1.77 -7.70
C PHE A 150 5.58 3.21 -7.99
N LEU A 151 4.93 3.47 -9.14
CA LEU A 151 4.37 4.79 -9.44
C LEU A 151 3.34 5.24 -8.41
N SER A 152 2.57 4.30 -7.87
CA SER A 152 1.65 4.58 -6.77
C SER A 152 2.37 4.94 -5.49
N LEU A 153 3.43 4.22 -5.13
CA LEU A 153 4.26 4.50 -3.95
C LEU A 153 4.91 5.88 -4.05
N GLN A 154 5.50 6.22 -5.19
CA GLN A 154 6.07 7.54 -5.44
C GLN A 154 5.01 8.66 -5.34
N ALA A 155 3.79 8.42 -5.83
CA ALA A 155 2.70 9.37 -5.63
C ALA A 155 2.26 9.50 -4.16
N VAL A 156 2.32 8.43 -3.36
CA VAL A 156 2.10 8.53 -1.91
C VAL A 156 3.20 9.35 -1.26
N MET A 157 4.47 9.06 -1.56
CA MET A 157 5.61 9.81 -1.04
C MET A 157 5.47 11.31 -1.34
N ARG A 158 5.06 11.66 -2.56
CA ARG A 158 4.73 13.05 -2.91
C ARG A 158 3.60 13.63 -2.06
N LEU A 159 2.51 12.90 -1.85
CA LEU A 159 1.41 13.36 -0.99
C LEU A 159 1.83 13.54 0.48
N VAL A 160 2.72 12.69 0.98
CA VAL A 160 3.31 12.82 2.32
C VAL A 160 4.05 14.14 2.44
N LEU A 161 4.83 14.52 1.42
CA LEU A 161 5.49 15.83 1.38
C LEU A 161 4.48 16.99 1.26
N GLU A 162 3.46 16.86 0.39
CA GLU A 162 2.44 17.91 0.18
C GLU A 162 1.52 18.13 1.39
N HIS A 163 1.33 17.13 2.25
CA HIS A 163 0.38 17.18 3.37
C HIS A 163 1.08 17.16 4.73
N GLN A 164 2.29 17.72 4.83
CA GLN A 164 3.03 17.85 6.09
C GLN A 164 3.11 16.52 6.86
N CYS A 165 3.50 15.48 6.15
CA CYS A 165 3.70 14.11 6.62
C CYS A 165 2.44 13.36 7.10
N ASP A 166 1.26 13.96 7.00
CA ASP A 166 0.03 13.35 7.49
C ASP A 166 -0.40 12.16 6.62
N ASN A 167 -1.47 11.46 6.99
CA ASN A 167 -2.11 10.43 6.17
C ASN A 167 -3.55 10.80 5.78
N HIS A 168 -4.01 12.02 6.06
CA HIS A 168 -5.37 12.51 5.76
C HIS A 168 -5.63 12.86 4.28
N PHE A 169 -4.88 12.28 3.34
CA PHE A 169 -5.12 12.45 1.89
C PHE A 169 -5.87 11.27 1.26
N LYS A 170 -6.43 11.48 0.07
CA LYS A 170 -6.96 10.39 -0.77
C LYS A 170 -5.89 9.97 -1.76
N LEU A 171 -5.69 8.66 -1.91
CA LEU A 171 -4.76 8.14 -2.90
C LEU A 171 -5.26 8.47 -4.32
N PRO A 172 -4.45 9.15 -5.16
CA PRO A 172 -4.85 9.53 -6.49
C PRO A 172 -4.92 8.32 -7.41
N HIS A 173 -6.00 8.23 -8.21
CA HIS A 173 -6.08 7.26 -9.30
C HIS A 173 -5.33 7.80 -10.51
N LEU A 174 -4.05 7.44 -10.63
CA LEU A 174 -3.15 7.92 -11.69
C LEU A 174 -3.50 7.44 -13.11
N ARG A 175 -4.56 6.63 -13.29
CA ARG A 175 -5.00 6.08 -14.59
C ARG A 175 -3.87 5.44 -15.41
N LYS A 176 -2.96 4.75 -14.72
CA LYS A 176 -1.69 4.23 -15.29
C LYS A 176 -1.90 3.37 -16.52
N ASP A 177 -2.91 2.50 -16.53
CA ASP A 177 -3.20 1.65 -17.69
C ASP A 177 -3.61 2.47 -18.92
N ALA A 178 -4.41 3.53 -18.73
CA ALA A 178 -4.79 4.43 -19.82
C ALA A 178 -3.58 5.23 -20.34
N LEU A 179 -2.69 5.66 -19.45
CA LEU A 179 -1.45 6.34 -19.83
C LEU A 179 -0.49 5.40 -20.58
N ARG A 180 -0.38 4.13 -20.15
CA ARG A 180 0.43 3.10 -20.82
C ARG A 180 -0.09 2.84 -22.23
N LEU A 181 -1.41 2.68 -22.39
CA LEU A 181 -2.04 2.50 -23.71
C LEU A 181 -1.82 3.69 -24.65
N ALA A 182 -1.72 4.91 -24.10
CA ALA A 182 -1.44 6.12 -24.85
C ALA A 182 0.06 6.37 -25.11
N GLY A 183 0.96 5.52 -24.60
CA GLY A 183 2.42 5.70 -24.69
C GLY A 183 2.96 6.86 -23.85
N ASN A 184 2.19 7.36 -22.88
CA ASN A 184 2.49 8.54 -22.07
C ASN A 184 2.68 8.20 -20.59
N LEU A 185 2.92 6.93 -20.24
CA LEU A 185 3.20 6.57 -18.86
C LEU A 185 4.56 7.14 -18.46
N MET A 186 4.54 7.97 -17.43
CA MET A 186 5.73 8.51 -16.78
C MET A 186 6.59 7.40 -16.17
N ALA A 187 7.91 7.51 -16.31
CA ALA A 187 8.85 6.59 -15.68
C ALA A 187 8.91 6.77 -14.16
N ASN A 188 8.88 8.03 -13.69
CA ASN A 188 8.89 8.39 -12.27
C ASN A 188 7.96 9.58 -11.99
N VAL A 189 7.45 9.68 -10.76
CA VAL A 189 6.68 10.84 -10.28
C VAL A 189 7.63 11.98 -9.91
N ALA A 190 7.48 13.12 -10.59
CA ALA A 190 8.17 14.33 -10.18
C ALA A 190 7.50 14.94 -8.93
N TYR A 191 8.31 15.48 -8.03
CA TYR A 191 7.83 16.31 -6.92
C TYR A 191 8.55 17.67 -6.95
N PRO A 192 7.84 18.78 -6.71
CA PRO A 192 8.46 20.08 -6.78
C PRO A 192 9.30 20.40 -5.53
N VAL A 193 10.52 20.88 -5.75
CA VAL A 193 11.53 21.16 -4.70
C VAL A 193 11.05 22.15 -3.65
N PHE A 194 10.16 23.08 -3.99
CA PHE A 194 9.66 24.09 -3.03
C PHE A 194 8.92 23.47 -1.84
N LEU A 195 8.40 22.24 -1.97
CA LEU A 195 7.76 21.52 -0.86
C LEU A 195 8.75 21.18 0.27
N LEU A 196 10.05 21.25 -0.02
CA LEU A 196 11.11 20.99 0.95
C LEU A 196 11.53 22.26 1.72
N HIS A 197 11.04 23.44 1.31
CA HIS A 197 11.42 24.74 1.89
C HIS A 197 10.56 25.17 3.10
N GLU A 198 9.62 24.34 3.57
CA GLU A 198 9.06 24.56 4.90
C GLU A 198 10.17 24.33 5.95
N SER A 199 10.40 25.34 6.79
CA SER A 199 11.54 25.47 7.71
C SER A 199 11.79 24.23 8.58
N ASP A 200 10.72 23.52 8.95
CA ASP A 200 10.80 22.40 9.89
C ASP A 200 11.29 21.11 9.23
N MET A 201 11.02 20.96 7.93
CA MET A 201 11.37 19.76 7.17
C MET A 201 12.84 19.80 6.71
N TYR A 202 13.31 20.97 6.26
CA TYR A 202 14.70 21.17 5.83
C TYR A 202 15.70 21.00 6.99
N THR A 203 15.39 21.57 8.17
CA THR A 203 16.23 21.42 9.38
C THR A 203 16.24 19.97 9.88
N TYR A 204 15.11 19.26 9.80
CA TYR A 204 15.04 17.85 10.21
C TYR A 204 15.87 16.91 9.33
N LEU A 205 15.83 17.09 8.00
CA LEU A 205 16.62 16.31 7.05
C LEU A 205 18.13 16.51 7.24
N GLN A 206 18.57 17.75 7.49
CA GLN A 206 19.97 18.06 7.80
C GLN A 206 20.44 17.40 9.11
N HIS A 207 19.62 17.41 10.17
CA HIS A 207 19.95 16.76 11.45
C HIS A 207 20.11 15.23 11.36
N HIS A 208 19.48 14.58 10.37
CA HIS A 208 19.54 13.13 10.16
C HIS A 208 20.50 12.72 9.03
N GLY A 209 21.36 13.62 8.59
CA GLY A 209 22.44 13.32 7.64
C GLY A 209 21.98 13.13 6.19
N ILE A 210 20.79 13.61 5.82
CA ILE A 210 20.35 13.66 4.43
C ILE A 210 20.84 15.00 3.86
N PRO A 211 21.78 15.00 2.90
CA PRO A 211 22.42 16.23 2.41
C PRO A 211 21.41 17.14 1.72
N SER A 212 21.50 18.43 2.00
CA SER A 212 20.77 19.48 1.28
C SER A 212 21.23 19.59 -0.17
N LEU A 213 20.33 19.97 -1.07
CA LEU A 213 20.69 20.48 -2.40
C LEU A 213 21.58 21.73 -2.22
N GLU A 214 22.84 21.64 -2.63
CA GLU A 214 23.61 22.80 -3.09
C GLU A 214 23.36 23.03 -4.59
#